data_AF-K8E398-F1
#
_entry.id   AF-K8E398-F1
#
_cell.length_a   1.000
_cell.length_b   1.000
_cell.length_c   1.000
_cell.angle_alpha   90.00
_cell.angle_beta   90.00
_cell.angle_gamma   90.00
#
_symmetry.space_group_name_H-M   'P 1'
#
loop_
_entity.id
_entity.type
_entity.pdbx_description
1 polymer ?
#
loop_
_entity_poly.entity_id
_entity_poly.type
_entity_poly.pdbx_seq_one_letter_code
_entity_poly.pdbx_strand_id
1 'polypeptide(L)'
;MKTGKVQRLTISALLIAVGILIPMFSPVRFMMEPVSFTLGSHVAIFIAMFISPSVAVAVALGTTFGFFIGGFPIIIVMRALSHVLFALVGALILKKYPTILKSPVKSQIFSLGIGIIHGAAEVAVVAVFYFTGNAAGTFYSQGFMQSIILLVGVGSVVHSMIDFALSYIIWRGLTARRSPLTNK
;
A
#
# COMPACT_ATOMS: atom_id res chain seq x y z
N MET A 1 5.84 -0.10 -32.03
CA MET A 1 5.90 -0.49 -30.59
C MET A 1 4.50 -0.45 -30.00
N LYS A 2 4.04 -1.49 -29.29
CA LYS A 2 2.74 -1.45 -28.57
C LYS A 2 2.84 -0.45 -27.40
N THR A 3 2.40 0.79 -27.64
CA THR A 3 2.47 1.95 -26.74
C THR A 3 2.01 1.65 -25.31
N GLY A 4 1.05 0.74 -25.12
CA GLY A 4 0.56 0.33 -23.80
C GLY A 4 1.57 -0.38 -22.89
N LYS A 5 2.57 -1.10 -23.43
CA LYS A 5 3.59 -1.77 -22.58
C LYS A 5 4.59 -0.77 -21.99
N VAL A 6 5.11 0.13 -22.84
CA VAL A 6 6.02 1.20 -22.42
C VAL A 6 5.32 2.13 -21.43
N GLN A 7 4.07 2.52 -21.72
CA GLN A 7 3.30 3.35 -20.80
C GLN A 7 3.12 2.70 -19.42
N ARG A 8 2.81 1.41 -19.35
CA ARG A 8 2.70 0.69 -18.07
C ARG A 8 4.03 0.62 -17.32
N LEU A 9 5.14 0.41 -18.04
CA LEU A 9 6.48 0.44 -17.45
C LEU A 9 6.78 1.82 -16.83
N THR A 10 6.56 2.90 -17.58
CA THR A 10 6.78 4.28 -17.12
C THR A 10 5.91 4.63 -15.91
N ILE A 11 4.61 4.29 -15.96
CA ILE A 11 3.71 4.52 -14.82
C ILE A 11 4.15 3.71 -13.60
N SER A 12 4.58 2.46 -13.77
CA SER A 12 5.07 1.64 -12.66
C SER A 12 6.32 2.28 -12.03
N ALA A 13 7.29 2.72 -12.84
CA ALA A 13 8.49 3.39 -12.35
C ALA A 13 8.17 4.69 -11.59
N LEU A 14 7.22 5.50 -12.10
CA LEU A 14 6.77 6.72 -11.43
C LEU A 14 6.11 6.40 -10.08
N LEU A 15 5.22 5.41 -10.03
CA LEU A 15 4.54 5.01 -8.80
C LEU A 15 5.51 4.41 -7.78
N ILE A 16 6.53 3.67 -8.21
CA ILE A 16 7.61 3.20 -7.33
C ILE A 16 8.34 4.40 -6.72
N ALA A 17 8.75 5.36 -7.54
CA ALA A 17 9.44 6.55 -7.06
C ALA A 17 8.58 7.33 -6.04
N VAL A 18 7.30 7.55 -6.34
CA VAL A 18 6.36 8.22 -5.42
C VAL A 18 6.19 7.42 -4.12
N GLY A 19 6.03 6.10 -4.20
CA GLY A 19 5.89 5.23 -3.03
C GLY A 19 7.13 5.21 -2.13
N ILE A 20 8.32 5.45 -2.69
CA ILE A 20 9.57 5.61 -1.93
C ILE A 20 9.67 7.02 -1.31
N LEU A 21 9.36 8.06 -2.10
CA LEU A 21 9.54 9.45 -1.67
C LEU A 21 8.58 9.86 -0.54
N ILE A 22 7.33 9.38 -0.55
CA ILE A 22 6.34 9.79 0.46
C ILE A 22 6.84 9.48 1.89
N PRO A 23 7.25 8.25 2.24
CA PRO A 23 7.77 7.96 3.59
C PRO A 23 9.07 8.68 3.95
N MET A 24 9.89 9.04 2.95
CA MET A 24 11.16 9.76 3.17
C MET A 24 10.94 11.24 3.52
N PHE A 25 9.96 11.88 2.90
CA PHE A 25 9.81 13.34 2.95
C PHE A 25 8.45 13.83 3.47
N SER A 26 7.49 12.95 3.74
CA SER A 26 6.16 13.36 4.19
C SER A 26 6.26 14.16 5.50
N PRO A 27 5.66 15.36 5.57
CA PRO A 27 5.60 16.15 6.80
C PRO A 27 4.65 15.51 7.83
N VAL A 28 3.80 14.56 7.41
CA VAL A 28 2.84 13.85 8.26
C VAL A 28 3.28 12.39 8.39
N ARG A 29 4.42 12.17 9.05
CA ARG A 29 4.96 10.85 9.37
C ARG A 29 5.22 10.70 10.86
N PHE A 30 4.86 9.54 11.39
CA PHE A 30 5.15 9.11 12.74
C PHE A 30 5.88 7.77 12.65
N MET A 31 7.12 7.73 13.14
CA MET A 31 7.98 6.54 13.08
C MET A 31 8.51 6.25 14.48
N MET A 32 7.96 5.21 15.11
CA MET A 32 8.51 4.57 16.30
C MET A 32 8.39 3.08 16.11
N GLU A 33 9.50 2.35 15.93
CA GLU A 33 9.45 0.90 15.71
C GLU A 33 8.59 0.19 16.77
N PRO A 34 7.66 -0.73 16.41
CA PRO A 34 7.31 -1.23 15.07
C PRO A 34 6.22 -0.41 14.35
N VAL A 35 5.72 0.65 14.97
CA VAL A 35 4.62 1.49 14.51
C VAL A 35 5.14 2.59 13.56
N SER A 36 4.75 2.51 12.30
CA SER A 36 4.99 3.60 11.35
C SER A 36 3.70 3.98 10.65
N PHE A 37 3.28 5.24 10.81
CA PHE A 37 2.17 5.82 10.08
C PHE A 37 2.69 6.96 9.21
N THR A 38 2.36 6.93 7.93
CA THR A 38 2.70 8.01 7.00
C THR A 38 1.49 8.22 6.13
N LEU A 39 0.85 9.37 6.27
CA LEU A 39 -0.34 9.68 5.48
C LEU A 39 -0.01 9.61 3.99
N GLY A 40 -0.81 8.89 3.21
CA GLY A 40 -0.62 8.74 1.76
C GLY A 40 0.42 7.71 1.33
N SER A 41 1.08 7.01 2.26
CA SER A 41 2.14 6.04 1.93
C SER A 41 1.68 4.90 1.02
N HIS A 42 0.40 4.49 1.11
CA HIS A 42 -0.16 3.45 0.25
C HIS A 42 -0.86 3.99 -0.99
N VAL A 43 -0.85 5.30 -1.24
CA VAL A 43 -1.57 5.87 -2.38
C VAL A 43 -1.02 5.35 -3.71
N ALA A 44 0.30 5.29 -3.83
CA ALA A 44 0.95 4.81 -5.04
C ALA A 44 0.60 3.34 -5.36
N ILE A 45 0.60 2.46 -4.34
CA ILE A 45 0.30 1.05 -4.51
C ILE A 45 -1.20 0.79 -4.77
N PHE A 46 -2.11 1.59 -4.21
CA PHE A 46 -3.53 1.51 -4.57
C PHE A 46 -3.80 1.98 -5.99
N ILE A 47 -3.18 3.07 -6.45
CA ILE A 47 -3.26 3.48 -7.86
C ILE A 47 -2.71 2.36 -8.77
N ALA A 48 -1.59 1.74 -8.39
CA ALA A 48 -1.04 0.59 -9.12
C ALA A 48 -2.03 -0.58 -9.22
N MET A 49 -2.71 -0.87 -8.11
CA MET A 49 -3.76 -1.89 -8.00
C MET A 49 -4.96 -1.61 -8.91
N PHE A 50 -5.35 -0.34 -9.09
CA PHE A 50 -6.43 0.07 -10.00
C PHE A 50 -6.06 -0.11 -11.48
N ILE A 51 -4.76 -0.09 -11.80
CA ILE A 51 -4.28 -0.20 -13.17
C ILE A 51 -4.26 -1.65 -13.66
N SER A 52 -3.55 -2.55 -12.96
CA SER A 52 -3.49 -3.98 -13.30
C SER A 52 -2.70 -4.80 -12.27
N PRO A 53 -2.91 -6.13 -12.18
CA PRO A 53 -2.14 -7.00 -11.29
C PRO A 53 -0.62 -6.91 -11.46
N SER A 54 -0.13 -6.85 -12.70
CA SER A 54 1.31 -6.75 -12.97
C SER A 54 1.92 -5.44 -12.48
N VAL A 55 1.18 -4.33 -12.60
CA VAL A 55 1.64 -3.01 -12.12
C VAL A 55 1.60 -2.97 -10.59
N ALA A 56 0.57 -3.54 -9.96
CA ALA A 56 0.46 -3.65 -8.51
C ALA A 56 1.65 -4.40 -7.90
N VAL A 57 2.01 -5.57 -8.45
CA VAL A 57 3.16 -6.36 -8.00
C VAL A 57 4.47 -5.64 -8.25
N ALA A 58 4.65 -5.05 -9.44
CA ALA A 58 5.87 -4.31 -9.76
C ALA A 58 6.09 -3.13 -8.80
N VAL A 59 5.03 -2.37 -8.48
CA VAL A 59 5.11 -1.25 -7.55
C VAL A 59 5.42 -1.72 -6.15
N ALA A 60 4.72 -2.74 -5.64
CA ALA A 60 4.95 -3.30 -4.30
C ALA A 60 6.38 -3.82 -4.11
N LEU A 61 6.89 -4.59 -5.08
CA LEU A 61 8.27 -5.10 -5.04
C LEU A 61 9.29 -3.98 -5.23
N GLY A 62 9.04 -3.03 -6.13
CA GLY A 62 9.93 -1.91 -6.38
C GLY A 62 10.07 -0.96 -5.19
N THR A 63 8.96 -0.64 -4.50
CA THR A 63 9.00 0.16 -3.27
C THR A 63 9.70 -0.58 -2.15
N THR A 64 9.45 -1.89 -1.99
CA THR A 64 10.15 -2.74 -1.03
C THR A 64 11.66 -2.74 -1.26
N PHE A 65 12.08 -2.95 -2.51
CA PHE A 65 13.48 -2.90 -2.89
C PHE A 65 14.09 -1.51 -2.64
N GLY A 66 13.33 -0.45 -2.93
CA GLY A 66 13.71 0.93 -2.63
C GLY A 66 13.94 1.18 -1.13
N PHE A 67 13.06 0.68 -0.26
CA PHE A 67 13.25 0.77 1.19
C PHE A 67 14.48 -0.01 1.66
N PHE A 68 14.72 -1.19 1.07
CA PHE A 68 15.89 -2.00 1.40
C PHE A 68 17.20 -1.27 1.08
N ILE A 69 17.36 -0.76 -0.15
CA ILE A 69 18.56 -0.01 -0.54
C ILE A 69 18.63 1.39 0.10
N GLY A 70 17.49 1.94 0.51
CA GLY A 70 17.38 3.20 1.23
C GLY A 70 17.77 3.12 2.70
N GLY A 71 18.11 1.92 3.22
CA GLY A 71 18.56 1.73 4.59
C GLY A 71 17.46 1.77 5.63
N PHE A 72 16.20 1.51 5.25
CA PHE A 72 15.11 1.41 6.22
C PHE A 72 15.30 0.18 7.13
N PRO A 73 14.84 0.23 8.39
CA PRO A 73 14.82 -0.93 9.27
C PRO A 73 14.21 -2.17 8.62
N ILE A 74 14.82 -3.34 8.81
CA ILE A 74 14.42 -4.57 8.12
C ILE A 74 12.96 -4.95 8.40
N ILE A 75 12.44 -4.68 9.60
CA ILE A 75 11.03 -4.89 9.94
C ILE A 75 10.09 -4.06 9.07
N ILE A 76 10.47 -2.83 8.70
CA ILE A 76 9.70 -1.96 7.80
C ILE A 76 9.80 -2.47 6.36
N VAL A 77 10.98 -2.93 5.92
CA VAL A 77 11.16 -3.53 4.59
C VAL A 77 10.28 -4.78 4.44
N MET A 78 10.25 -5.65 5.45
CA MET A 78 9.41 -6.85 5.43
C MET A 78 7.91 -6.54 5.50
N ARG A 79 7.51 -5.47 6.21
CA ARG A 79 6.13 -4.97 6.17
C ARG A 79 5.76 -4.50 4.76
N ALA A 80 6.63 -3.71 4.11
CA ALA A 80 6.43 -3.30 2.72
C ALA A 80 6.34 -4.49 1.76
N LEU A 81 7.15 -5.53 1.97
CA LEU A 81 7.08 -6.76 1.17
C LEU A 81 5.72 -7.44 1.29
N SER A 82 5.13 -7.44 2.49
CA SER A 82 3.81 -8.02 2.73
C SER A 82 2.70 -7.33 1.92
N HIS A 83 2.92 -6.09 1.48
CA HIS A 83 1.97 -5.32 0.68
C HIS A 83 1.69 -5.96 -0.70
N VAL A 84 2.62 -6.76 -1.21
CA VAL A 84 2.41 -7.56 -2.43
C VAL A 84 1.13 -8.41 -2.33
N LEU A 85 0.83 -8.94 -1.14
CA LEU A 85 -0.33 -9.81 -0.91
C LEU A 85 -1.64 -9.06 -1.19
N PHE A 86 -1.88 -7.95 -0.46
CA PHE A 86 -3.14 -7.22 -0.62
C PHE A 86 -3.23 -6.54 -1.99
N ALA A 87 -2.10 -6.06 -2.53
CA ALA A 87 -2.07 -5.38 -3.83
C ALA A 87 -2.40 -6.35 -4.97
N LEU A 88 -1.86 -7.58 -4.93
CA LEU A 88 -2.20 -8.61 -5.90
C LEU A 88 -3.65 -9.05 -5.77
N VAL A 89 -4.09 -9.40 -4.56
CA VAL A 89 -5.47 -9.85 -4.30
C VAL A 89 -6.47 -8.78 -4.75
N GLY A 90 -6.27 -7.53 -4.34
CA GLY A 90 -7.14 -6.43 -4.73
C GLY A 90 -7.13 -6.16 -6.23
N ALA A 91 -5.97 -6.21 -6.90
CA ALA A 91 -5.90 -6.02 -8.34
C ALA A 91 -6.59 -7.15 -9.12
N LEU A 92 -6.53 -8.39 -8.64
CA LEU A 92 -7.22 -9.52 -9.24
C LEU A 92 -8.74 -9.39 -9.09
N ILE A 93 -9.22 -8.98 -7.91
CA ILE A 93 -10.65 -8.71 -7.66
C ILE A 93 -11.14 -7.58 -8.56
N LEU A 94 -10.41 -6.47 -8.65
CA LEU A 94 -10.77 -5.33 -9.50
C LEU A 94 -10.72 -5.66 -10.99
N LYS A 95 -9.80 -6.52 -11.42
CA LYS A 95 -9.76 -7.04 -12.80
C LYS A 95 -11.04 -7.82 -13.13
N LYS A 96 -11.57 -8.59 -12.18
CA LYS A 96 -12.80 -9.38 -12.35
C LYS A 96 -14.07 -8.55 -12.20
N TYR A 97 -14.07 -7.57 -11.30
CA TYR A 97 -15.22 -6.73 -10.96
C TYR A 97 -14.88 -5.22 -11.05
N PRO A 98 -14.62 -4.69 -12.26
CA PRO A 98 -14.20 -3.30 -12.44
C PRO A 98 -15.30 -2.28 -12.05
N THR A 99 -16.54 -2.72 -11.91
CA THR A 99 -17.68 -1.89 -11.48
C THR A 99 -17.58 -1.45 -10.02
N ILE A 100 -16.72 -2.08 -9.21
CA ILE A 100 -16.45 -1.68 -7.82
C ILE A 100 -16.02 -0.21 -7.76
N LEU A 101 -15.05 0.19 -8.61
CA LEU A 101 -14.52 1.56 -8.67
C LEU A 101 -15.49 2.60 -9.28
N LYS A 102 -16.68 2.19 -9.75
CA LYS A 102 -17.69 3.13 -10.25
C LYS A 102 -18.59 3.67 -9.13
N SER A 103 -18.66 2.96 -8.00
CA SER A 103 -19.50 3.33 -6.87
C SER A 103 -18.63 3.64 -5.65
N PRO A 104 -18.76 4.83 -5.02
CA PRO A 104 -17.98 5.17 -3.83
C PRO A 104 -18.25 4.19 -2.68
N VAL A 105 -19.51 3.76 -2.51
CA VAL A 105 -19.90 2.81 -1.46
C VAL A 105 -19.24 1.43 -1.69
N LYS A 106 -19.34 0.89 -2.90
CA LYS A 106 -18.70 -0.41 -3.22
C LYS A 106 -17.18 -0.33 -3.11
N SER A 107 -16.60 0.79 -3.51
CA SER A 107 -15.16 1.05 -3.39
C SER A 107 -14.71 1.06 -1.93
N GLN A 108 -15.50 1.66 -1.03
CA GLN A 108 -15.16 1.70 0.39
C GLN A 108 -15.33 0.35 1.10
N ILE A 109 -16.37 -0.42 0.74
CA ILE A 109 -16.53 -1.80 1.24
C ILE A 109 -15.36 -2.67 0.78
N PHE A 110 -14.96 -2.53 -0.49
CA PHE A 110 -13.78 -3.20 -1.02
C PHE A 110 -12.51 -2.76 -0.29
N SER A 111 -12.35 -1.46 -0.02
CA SER A 111 -11.22 -0.91 0.74
C SER A 111 -11.12 -1.51 2.13
N LEU A 112 -12.24 -1.72 2.83
CA LEU A 112 -12.25 -2.35 4.15
C LEU A 112 -11.72 -3.79 4.07
N GLY A 113 -12.19 -4.57 3.09
CA GLY A 113 -11.71 -5.95 2.88
C GLY A 113 -10.21 -6.01 2.59
N ILE A 114 -9.71 -5.12 1.74
CA ILE A 114 -8.27 -5.00 1.45
C ILE A 114 -7.48 -4.53 2.68
N GLY A 115 -8.02 -3.58 3.44
CA GLY A 115 -7.42 -3.08 4.68
C GLY A 115 -7.25 -4.19 5.72
N ILE A 116 -8.21 -5.11 5.84
CA ILE A 116 -8.10 -6.28 6.72
C ILE A 116 -6.95 -7.21 6.28
N ILE A 117 -6.84 -7.49 4.98
CA ILE A 117 -5.73 -8.33 4.46
C ILE A 117 -4.38 -7.65 4.70
N HIS A 118 -4.31 -6.34 4.47
CA HIS A 118 -3.11 -5.54 4.72
C HIS A 118 -2.72 -5.57 6.20
N GLY A 119 -3.63 -5.23 7.12
CA GLY A 119 -3.37 -5.23 8.55
C GLY A 119 -2.97 -6.61 9.08
N ALA A 120 -3.64 -7.67 8.61
CA ALA A 120 -3.29 -9.04 8.98
C ALA A 120 -1.88 -9.43 8.50
N ALA A 121 -1.49 -9.04 7.29
CA ALA A 121 -0.16 -9.30 6.75
C ALA A 121 0.93 -8.56 7.55
N GLU A 122 0.69 -7.30 7.93
CA GLU A 122 1.62 -6.53 8.74
C GLU A 122 1.75 -7.09 10.16
N VAL A 123 0.63 -7.48 10.79
CA VAL A 123 0.64 -8.14 12.10
C VAL A 123 1.42 -9.45 12.04
N ALA A 124 1.25 -10.25 10.98
CA ALA A 124 2.00 -11.49 10.80
C ALA A 124 3.51 -11.23 10.72
N VAL A 125 3.95 -10.24 9.94
CA VAL A 125 5.36 -9.86 9.85
C VAL A 125 5.89 -9.40 11.21
N VAL A 126 5.20 -8.48 11.88
CA VAL A 126 5.64 -7.95 13.18
C VAL A 126 5.68 -9.04 14.26
N ALA A 127 4.71 -9.95 14.26
CA ALA A 127 4.68 -11.09 15.17
C ALA A 127 5.89 -12.02 14.97
N VAL A 128 6.28 -12.32 13.73
CA VAL A 128 7.47 -13.13 13.44
C VAL A 128 8.74 -12.46 13.98
N PHE A 129 8.91 -11.16 13.77
CA PHE A 129 10.07 -10.41 14.30
C PHE A 129 10.09 -10.38 15.84
N TYR A 130 8.92 -10.30 16.47
CA TYR A 130 8.80 -10.35 17.92
C TYR A 130 9.20 -11.70 18.52
N PHE A 131 8.64 -12.79 17.98
CA PHE A 131 8.90 -14.14 18.51
C PHE A 131 10.33 -14.64 18.20
N THR A 132 10.99 -14.08 17.18
CA THR A 132 12.37 -14.43 16.84
C THR A 132 13.42 -13.59 17.56
N GLY A 133 13.02 -12.66 18.44
CA GLY A 133 13.95 -11.82 19.21
C GLY A 133 14.62 -10.71 18.40
N ASN A 134 14.15 -10.44 17.18
CA ASN A 134 14.70 -9.41 16.28
C ASN A 134 13.98 -8.05 16.40
N ALA A 135 13.11 -7.88 17.41
CA ALA A 135 12.50 -6.60 17.74
C ALA A 135 13.34 -5.88 18.81
N ALA A 136 13.56 -4.57 18.67
CA ALA A 136 14.31 -3.78 19.64
C ALA A 136 13.73 -3.96 21.06
N GLY A 137 14.61 -4.24 22.04
CA GLY A 137 14.26 -4.71 23.39
C GLY A 137 13.38 -3.79 24.24
N THR A 138 13.03 -2.60 23.76
CA THR A 138 12.27 -1.56 24.48
C THR A 138 10.78 -1.83 24.57
N PHE A 139 10.23 -2.76 23.78
CA PHE A 139 8.78 -3.00 23.72
C PHE A 139 8.29 -4.29 24.38
N TYR A 140 9.18 -5.12 24.96
CA TYR A 140 8.82 -6.41 25.56
C TYR A 140 8.02 -6.31 26.88
N SER A 141 7.81 -5.12 27.45
CA SER A 141 7.09 -4.98 28.72
C SER A 141 5.58 -4.93 28.52
N GLN A 142 4.89 -5.96 29.02
CA GLN A 142 3.46 -6.01 29.43
C GLN A 142 2.52 -5.05 28.67
N GLY A 143 2.12 -5.44 27.45
CA GLY A 143 1.24 -4.63 26.58
C GLY A 143 1.57 -4.74 25.10
N PHE A 144 2.69 -5.36 24.74
CA PHE A 144 3.16 -5.46 23.37
C PHE A 144 2.17 -6.12 22.41
N MET A 145 1.59 -7.27 22.78
CA MET A 145 0.62 -7.96 21.93
C MET A 145 -0.64 -7.13 21.71
N GLN A 146 -1.07 -6.37 22.72
CA GLN A 146 -2.20 -5.44 22.60
C GLN A 146 -1.82 -4.27 21.68
N SER A 147 -0.58 -3.77 21.75
CA SER A 147 -0.08 -2.74 20.84
C SER A 147 0.06 -3.23 19.39
N ILE A 148 0.51 -4.47 19.14
CA ILE A 148 0.56 -5.03 17.78
C ILE A 148 -0.84 -5.13 17.21
N ILE A 149 -1.78 -5.75 17.94
CA ILE A 149 -3.11 -6.02 17.40
C ILE A 149 -3.90 -4.71 17.21
N LEU A 150 -3.82 -3.76 18.14
CA LEU A 150 -4.54 -2.51 18.05
C LEU A 150 -3.83 -1.48 17.16
N LEU A 151 -2.57 -1.14 17.43
CA LEU A 151 -1.88 -0.11 16.64
C LEU A 151 -1.47 -0.64 15.26
N VAL A 152 -0.84 -1.81 15.17
CA VAL A 152 -0.42 -2.33 13.85
C VAL A 152 -1.60 -2.97 13.11
N GLY A 153 -2.45 -3.73 13.78
CA GLY A 153 -3.61 -4.35 13.12
C GLY A 153 -4.68 -3.32 12.75
N VAL A 154 -5.40 -2.81 13.76
CA VAL A 154 -6.53 -1.88 13.53
C VAL A 154 -6.06 -0.57 12.91
N GLY A 155 -4.93 -0.02 13.37
CA GLY A 155 -4.36 1.19 12.80
C GLY A 155 -4.05 1.05 11.30
N SER A 156 -3.48 -0.08 10.87
CA SER A 156 -3.23 -0.32 9.44
C SER A 156 -4.51 -0.47 8.62
N VAL A 157 -5.59 -1.05 9.17
CA VAL A 157 -6.90 -1.07 8.48
C VAL A 157 -7.41 0.35 8.26
N VAL A 158 -7.44 1.18 9.30
CA VAL A 158 -7.97 2.56 9.22
C VAL A 158 -7.11 3.41 8.28
N HIS A 159 -5.80 3.36 8.44
CA HIS A 159 -4.84 4.07 7.58
C HIS A 159 -4.97 3.64 6.12
N SER A 160 -5.06 2.33 5.87
CA SER A 160 -5.30 1.77 4.54
C SER A 160 -6.58 2.29 3.91
N MET A 161 -7.66 2.45 4.68
CA MET A 161 -8.93 2.98 4.18
C MET A 161 -8.85 4.46 3.80
N ILE A 162 -8.10 5.25 4.57
CA ILE A 162 -7.85 6.68 4.27
C ILE A 162 -7.02 6.81 2.99
N ASP A 163 -5.91 6.08 2.90
CA ASP A 163 -5.03 6.09 1.73
C ASP A 163 -5.78 5.59 0.47
N PHE A 164 -6.64 4.60 0.61
CA PHE A 164 -7.49 4.13 -0.49
C PHE A 164 -8.48 5.22 -0.95
N ALA A 165 -9.14 5.92 -0.03
CA ALA A 165 -10.06 7.00 -0.37
C ALA A 165 -9.34 8.14 -1.12
N LEU A 166 -8.14 8.52 -0.70
CA LEU A 166 -7.30 9.48 -1.42
C LEU A 166 -6.95 8.98 -2.82
N SER A 167 -6.53 7.73 -2.93
CA SER A 167 -6.21 7.08 -4.20
C SER A 167 -7.41 7.06 -5.15
N TYR A 168 -8.60 6.77 -4.62
CA TYR A 168 -9.84 6.74 -5.37
C TYR A 168 -10.21 8.12 -5.93
N ILE A 169 -10.06 9.18 -5.14
CA ILE A 169 -10.28 10.57 -5.58
C ILE A 169 -9.30 10.92 -6.71
N ILE A 170 -8.00 10.65 -6.52
CA ILE A 170 -6.96 10.89 -7.53
C ILE A 170 -7.27 10.10 -8.82
N TRP A 171 -7.62 8.83 -8.70
CA TRP A 171 -7.95 7.95 -9.81
C TRP A 171 -9.13 8.47 -10.64
N ARG A 172 -10.20 8.94 -9.97
CA ARG A 172 -11.36 9.55 -10.64
C ARG A 172 -10.98 10.84 -11.36
N GLY A 173 -10.16 11.69 -10.76
CA GLY A 173 -9.64 12.90 -11.39
C GLY A 173 -8.83 12.60 -12.66
N LEU A 174 -7.97 11.58 -12.61
CA LEU A 174 -7.16 11.15 -13.75
C LEU A 174 -8.02 10.55 -14.88
N THR A 175 -9.02 9.74 -14.55
CA THR A 175 -9.90 9.11 -15.56
C THR A 175 -10.88 10.09 -16.18
N ALA A 176 -11.41 11.06 -15.42
CA ALA A 176 -12.28 12.11 -15.96
C ALA A 176 -11.58 12.95 -17.05
N ARG A 177 -10.28 13.24 -16.88
CA ARG A 177 -9.48 14.00 -17.85
C ARG A 177 -9.12 13.21 -19.12
N ARG A 178 -9.29 11.88 -19.11
CA ARG A 178 -8.91 11.01 -20.23
C ARG A 178 -9.98 10.92 -21.33
N SER A 179 -11.19 11.44 -21.09
CA SER A 179 -12.32 11.43 -22.04
C SER A 179 -12.72 12.86 -22.40
N PRO A 180 -12.01 13.49 -23.38
CA PRO A 180 -12.63 13.72 -24.69
C PRO A 180 -11.68 13.67 -25.92
N LEU A 181 -10.47 13.12 -25.84
CA LEU A 181 -9.49 13.17 -26.95
C LEU A 181 -9.43 11.93 -27.86
N THR A 182 -10.35 10.97 -27.73
CA THR A 182 -10.36 9.74 -28.56
C THR A 182 -11.57 9.64 -29.51
N ASN A 183 -12.26 10.76 -29.78
CA ASN A 183 -13.24 10.87 -30.87
C ASN A 183 -12.70 11.76 -32.01
N LYS A 184 -11.52 11.41 -32.52
CA LYS A 184 -11.04 11.84 -33.83
C LYS A 184 -10.32 10.68 -34.50
#